data_AF-A0A7J0G991-F1
#
_entry.id   AF-A0A7J0G991-F1
#
_cell.length_a   1.000
_cell.length_b   1.000
_cell.length_c   1.000
_cell.angle_alpha   90.00
_cell.angle_beta   90.00
_cell.angle_gamma   90.00
#
_symmetry.space_group_name_H-M   'P 1'
#
loop_
_entity.id
_entity.type
_entity.pdbx_description
1 polymer ?
#
loop_
_entity_poly.entity_id
_entity_poly.type
_entity_poly.pdbx_seq_one_letter_code
_entity_poly.pdbx_strand_id
1 'polypeptide(L)'
;MPQTTVVTTRRVLERLAVHYVSQRIAWKLLKDVRRSAVRKAERGMPTSHYFFSVSRTTFRGHFLGVAASWVVQVGIDIYRFFSALFKDDNVEVDKAEAAEQVQLLGKKVYGTTVRCGASLVFASIGAGIGATLFRPSAGQWIGCAVGDLAGPIIVSVCMEKVFHADI
;
A
#
# COMPACT_ATOMS: atom_id res chain seq x y z
N MET A 1 -2.07 11.61 -9.05
CA MET A 1 -1.80 12.24 -7.72
C MET A 1 -0.44 12.88 -7.74
N PRO A 2 -0.20 13.99 -7.02
CA PRO A 2 1.10 14.62 -6.99
C PRO A 2 2.09 13.66 -6.30
N GLN A 3 3.05 13.14 -7.05
CA GLN A 3 4.08 12.24 -6.52
C GLN A 3 4.85 12.89 -5.35
N THR A 4 4.96 14.22 -5.37
CA THR A 4 5.59 15.05 -4.33
C THR A 4 4.86 14.98 -2.98
N THR A 5 3.53 14.92 -2.98
CA THR A 5 2.73 14.81 -1.74
C THR A 5 2.97 13.46 -1.07
N VAL A 6 2.93 12.37 -1.84
CA VAL A 6 3.17 11.02 -1.32
C VAL A 6 4.57 10.89 -0.73
N VAL A 7 5.59 11.43 -1.43
CA VAL A 7 6.97 11.42 -0.93
C VAL A 7 7.09 12.22 0.37
N THR A 8 6.44 13.37 0.46
CA THR A 8 6.45 14.19 1.68
C THR A 8 5.74 13.49 2.84
N THR A 9 4.54 12.96 2.62
CA THR A 9 3.78 12.19 3.62
C THR A 9 4.57 10.98 4.10
N ARG A 10 5.23 10.27 3.19
CA ARG A 10 6.12 9.16 3.55
C ARG A 10 7.22 9.61 4.49
N ARG A 11 7.95 10.70 4.17
CA ARG A 11 9.00 11.24 5.05
C ARG A 11 8.48 11.60 6.43
N VAL A 12 7.25 12.13 6.53
CA VAL A 12 6.60 12.39 7.82
C VAL A 12 6.32 11.09 8.57
N LEU A 13 5.74 10.08 7.92
CA LEU A 13 5.50 8.76 8.53
C LEU A 13 6.81 8.07 8.96
N GLU A 14 7.89 8.22 8.20
CA GLU A 14 9.22 7.74 8.56
C GLU A 14 9.73 8.39 9.85
N ARG A 15 9.59 9.72 9.99
CA ARG A 15 9.96 10.44 11.22
C ARG A 15 9.11 10.03 12.41
N LEU A 16 7.79 9.89 12.21
CA LEU A 16 6.86 9.42 13.23
C LEU A 16 7.22 8.00 13.68
N ALA A 17 7.57 7.10 12.76
CA ALA A 17 8.02 5.76 13.11
C ALA A 17 9.28 5.79 13.99
N VAL A 18 10.24 6.67 13.71
CA VAL A 18 11.43 6.80 14.58
C VAL A 18 11.09 7.29 15.99
N HIS A 19 10.11 8.18 16.13
CA HIS A 19 9.77 8.79 17.43
C HIS A 19 8.78 7.96 18.26
N TYR A 20 7.81 7.30 17.62
CA TYR A 20 6.66 6.70 18.31
C TYR A 20 6.69 5.17 18.39
N VAL A 21 7.49 4.49 17.57
CA VAL A 21 7.66 3.03 17.70
C VAL A 21 9.04 2.67 18.22
N SER A 22 9.17 1.48 18.82
CA SER A 22 10.47 0.99 19.28
C SER A 22 11.50 1.06 18.15
N GLN A 23 12.74 1.40 18.50
CA GLN A 23 13.86 1.51 17.56
C GLN A 23 14.01 0.26 16.68
N ARG A 24 13.71 -0.92 17.23
CA ARG A 24 13.72 -2.20 16.50
C ARG A 24 12.63 -2.29 15.42
N ILE A 25 11.45 -1.72 15.64
CA ILE A 25 10.37 -1.68 14.66
C ILE A 25 10.68 -0.61 13.61
N ALA A 26 11.08 0.59 14.03
CA ALA A 26 11.48 1.67 13.13
C ALA A 26 12.57 1.18 12.15
N TRP A 27 13.61 0.52 12.64
CA TRP A 27 14.67 -0.06 11.81
C TRP A 27 14.16 -1.09 10.79
N LYS A 28 13.10 -1.84 11.12
CA LYS A 28 12.52 -2.82 10.20
C LYS A 28 11.64 -2.17 9.13
N LEU A 29 10.98 -1.06 9.46
CA LEU A 29 10.13 -0.28 8.53
C LEU A 29 10.97 0.55 7.57
N LEU A 30 12.08 1.12 8.05
CA LEU A 30 13.00 1.96 7.28
C LEU A 30 14.11 1.17 6.59
N LYS A 31 14.01 -0.15 6.60
CA LYS A 31 15.09 -1.03 6.17
C LYS A 31 15.31 -0.95 4.66
N ASP A 32 16.58 -0.87 4.24
CA ASP A 32 16.94 -1.14 2.85
C ASP A 32 16.68 -2.62 2.51
N VAL A 33 15.59 -2.85 1.79
CA VAL A 33 15.09 -4.18 1.42
C VAL A 33 16.06 -4.88 0.47
N ARG A 34 16.61 -4.18 -0.53
CA ARG A 34 17.53 -4.74 -1.53
C ARG A 34 18.80 -5.24 -0.87
N ARG A 35 19.45 -4.39 -0.09
CA ARG A 35 20.66 -4.80 0.67
C ARG A 35 20.35 -5.93 1.66
N SER A 36 19.14 -5.93 2.24
CA SER A 36 18.73 -7.05 3.10
C SER A 36 18.52 -8.35 2.34
N ALA A 37 18.11 -8.33 1.07
CA ALA A 37 17.94 -9.53 0.25
C ALA A 37 19.29 -10.16 -0.12
N VAL A 38 20.29 -9.33 -0.44
CA VAL A 38 21.67 -9.78 -0.70
C VAL A 38 22.27 -10.46 0.54
N ARG A 39 22.22 -9.80 1.70
CA ARG A 39 22.71 -10.36 2.97
C ARG A 39 21.98 -11.63 3.42
N LYS A 40 20.81 -11.90 2.87
CA LYS A 40 20.04 -13.13 3.14
C LYS A 40 20.43 -14.25 2.17
N ALA A 41 20.69 -13.92 0.91
CA ALA A 41 21.19 -14.88 -0.07
C ALA A 41 22.57 -15.42 0.34
N GLU A 42 23.45 -14.54 0.84
CA GLU A 42 24.80 -14.90 1.31
C GLU A 42 24.81 -15.91 2.47
N ARG A 43 23.69 -16.09 3.19
CA ARG A 43 23.58 -17.04 4.30
C ARG A 43 23.33 -18.48 3.85
N GLY A 44 23.17 -18.73 2.55
CA GLY A 44 22.93 -20.07 2.02
C GLY A 44 21.66 -20.72 2.55
N MET A 45 20.61 -19.94 2.83
CA MET A 45 19.36 -20.46 3.39
C MET A 45 18.58 -21.29 2.35
N PRO A 46 17.79 -22.28 2.77
CA PRO A 46 16.85 -22.97 1.88
C PRO A 46 15.91 -22.01 1.16
N THR A 47 15.57 -22.31 -0.09
CA THR A 47 14.81 -21.40 -0.98
C THR A 47 13.49 -20.93 -0.37
N SER A 48 12.72 -21.80 0.28
CA SER A 48 11.44 -21.44 0.92
C SER A 48 11.63 -20.47 2.08
N HIS A 49 12.64 -20.70 2.92
CA HIS A 49 12.99 -19.81 4.02
C HIS A 49 13.54 -18.47 3.50
N TYR A 50 14.34 -18.50 2.44
CA TYR A 50 14.83 -17.30 1.77
C TYR A 50 13.68 -16.47 1.20
N PHE A 51 12.77 -17.10 0.44
CA PHE A 51 11.54 -16.50 -0.08
C PHE A 51 10.74 -15.80 1.00
N PHE A 52 10.31 -16.55 2.03
CA PHE A 52 9.48 -16.02 3.11
C PHE A 52 10.17 -14.88 3.85
N SER A 53 11.48 -15.03 4.09
CA SER A 53 12.28 -14.01 4.74
C SER A 53 12.32 -12.73 3.91
N VAL A 54 12.60 -12.81 2.60
CA VAL A 54 12.63 -11.66 1.70
C VAL A 54 11.25 -10.99 1.65
N SER A 55 10.18 -11.74 1.42
CA SER A 55 8.81 -11.22 1.38
C SER A 55 8.44 -10.48 2.65
N ARG A 56 8.76 -11.03 3.83
CA ARG A 56 8.52 -10.37 5.12
C ARG A 56 9.31 -9.07 5.29
N THR A 57 10.54 -9.01 4.78
CA THR A 57 11.31 -7.74 4.79
C THR A 57 10.78 -6.72 3.80
N THR A 58 10.34 -7.15 2.63
CA THR A 58 9.71 -6.28 1.65
C THR A 58 8.42 -5.70 2.20
N PHE A 59 7.56 -6.52 2.80
CA PHE A 59 6.32 -6.08 3.43
C PHE A 59 6.57 -4.91 4.39
N ARG A 60 7.53 -5.09 5.30
CA ARG A 60 7.85 -4.05 6.29
C ARG A 60 8.51 -2.81 5.67
N GLY A 61 9.43 -3.01 4.72
CA GLY A 61 10.14 -1.90 4.07
C GLY A 61 9.31 -1.11 3.07
N HIS A 62 8.24 -1.72 2.54
CA HIS A 62 7.33 -1.09 1.58
C HIS A 62 6.07 -0.51 2.25
N PHE A 63 5.74 -0.96 3.46
CA PHE A 63 4.56 -0.55 4.23
C PHE A 63 4.40 0.97 4.32
N LEU A 64 5.44 1.71 4.70
CA LEU A 64 5.34 3.17 4.87
C LEU A 64 5.06 3.90 3.56
N GLY A 65 5.54 3.37 2.43
CA GLY A 65 5.24 3.92 1.10
C GLY A 65 3.77 3.71 0.73
N VAL A 66 3.25 2.51 0.94
CA VAL A 66 1.83 2.19 0.70
C VAL A 66 0.92 2.97 1.65
N ALA A 67 1.27 3.06 2.94
CA ALA A 67 0.51 3.82 3.92
C ALA A 67 0.49 5.32 3.57
N ALA A 68 1.60 5.89 3.13
CA ALA A 68 1.64 7.28 2.67
C ALA A 68 0.71 7.51 1.48
N SER A 69 0.74 6.61 0.49
CA SER A 69 -0.18 6.65 -0.64
C SER A 69 -1.63 6.61 -0.15
N TRP A 70 -1.99 5.63 0.68
CA TRP A 70 -3.33 5.47 1.25
C TRP A 70 -3.81 6.73 1.97
N VAL A 71 -3.00 7.30 2.88
CA VAL A 71 -3.33 8.54 3.61
C VAL A 71 -3.62 9.69 2.65
N VAL A 72 -2.82 9.86 1.60
CA VAL A 72 -3.03 10.93 0.62
C VAL A 72 -4.34 10.72 -0.16
N GLN A 73 -4.64 9.49 -0.60
CA GLN A 73 -5.86 9.23 -1.37
C GLN A 73 -7.10 9.44 -0.50
N VAL A 74 -7.13 8.81 0.67
CA VAL A 74 -8.25 8.90 1.62
C VAL A 74 -8.43 10.34 2.10
N GLY A 75 -7.33 11.04 2.40
CA GLY A 75 -7.37 12.45 2.79
C GLY A 75 -7.96 13.36 1.71
N ILE A 76 -7.64 13.12 0.43
CA ILE A 76 -8.23 13.87 -0.69
C ILE A 76 -9.73 13.57 -0.80
N ASP A 77 -10.15 12.31 -0.68
CA ASP A 77 -11.56 11.93 -0.77
C ASP A 77 -12.38 12.51 0.38
N ILE A 78 -11.84 12.50 1.60
CA ILE A 78 -12.45 13.13 2.78
C ILE A 78 -12.53 14.66 2.59
N TYR A 79 -11.45 15.29 2.13
CA TYR A 79 -11.45 16.74 1.89
C TYR A 79 -12.49 17.14 0.85
N ARG A 80 -12.62 16.38 -0.24
CA ARG A 80 -13.63 16.61 -1.27
C ARG A 80 -15.04 16.44 -0.74
N PHE A 81 -15.27 15.43 0.10
CA PHE A 81 -16.56 15.20 0.76
C PHE A 81 -16.95 16.40 1.64
N PHE A 82 -16.07 16.83 2.55
CA PHE A 82 -16.35 17.99 3.39
C PHE A 82 -16.47 19.29 2.59
N SER A 83 -15.62 19.50 1.57
CA SER A 83 -15.71 20.69 0.72
C SER A 83 -16.99 20.74 -0.10
N ALA A 84 -17.61 19.59 -0.44
CA ALA A 84 -18.92 19.57 -1.07
C ALA A 84 -20.00 19.95 -0.06
N LEU A 85 -19.99 19.33 1.13
CA LEU A 85 -20.94 19.65 2.21
C LEU A 85 -20.96 21.13 2.59
N PHE A 86 -19.80 21.76 2.79
CA PHE A 86 -19.71 23.17 3.17
C PHE A 86 -19.99 24.15 2.02
N LYS A 87 -20.04 23.70 0.77
CA LYS A 87 -20.44 24.55 -0.37
C LYS A 87 -21.94 24.58 -0.58
N ASP A 88 -22.65 23.54 -0.14
CA ASP A 88 -24.10 23.41 -0.24
C ASP A 88 -24.86 24.04 0.94
N ASP A 89 -24.20 24.82 1.81
CA ASP A 89 -24.81 25.56 2.94
C ASP A 89 -25.95 26.55 2.56
N ASN A 90 -26.37 26.62 1.28
CA ASN A 90 -27.54 27.38 0.82
C ASN A 90 -28.78 26.51 0.49
N VAL A 91 -28.71 25.19 0.68
CA VAL A 91 -29.82 24.25 0.42
C VAL A 91 -29.99 23.36 1.65
N GLU A 92 -31.21 23.16 2.14
CA GLU A 92 -31.50 22.16 3.19
C GLU A 92 -30.95 20.80 2.71
N VAL A 93 -29.81 20.38 3.26
CA VAL A 93 -29.21 19.10 2.90
C VAL A 93 -30.17 18.00 3.34
N ASP A 94 -30.81 17.35 2.37
CA ASP A 94 -31.67 16.21 2.64
C ASP A 94 -30.83 15.13 3.34
N LYS A 95 -31.38 14.58 4.44
CA LYS A 95 -30.75 13.49 5.18
C LYS A 95 -30.48 12.29 4.26
N ALA A 96 -31.30 12.09 3.23
CA ALA A 96 -31.08 11.05 2.22
C ALA A 96 -29.82 11.32 1.38
N GLU A 97 -29.62 12.57 0.93
CA GLU A 97 -28.45 12.96 0.12
C GLU A 97 -27.15 12.88 0.94
N ALA A 98 -27.17 13.35 2.19
CA ALA A 98 -26.03 13.21 3.10
C ALA A 98 -25.66 11.73 3.33
N ALA A 99 -26.66 10.85 3.51
CA ALA A 99 -26.44 9.42 3.67
C ALA A 99 -25.80 8.78 2.42
N GLU A 100 -26.24 9.17 1.22
CA GLU A 100 -25.67 8.68 -0.04
C GLU A 100 -24.20 9.11 -0.19
N GLN A 101 -23.88 10.38 0.10
CA GLN A 101 -22.49 10.86 0.02
C GLN A 101 -21.57 10.14 1.02
N VAL A 102 -22.05 9.85 2.24
CA VAL A 102 -21.29 9.07 3.24
C VAL A 102 -21.08 7.64 2.76
N GLN A 103 -22.09 6.99 2.19
CA GLN A 103 -21.94 5.64 1.62
C GLN A 103 -20.93 5.64 0.46
N LEU A 104 -20.96 6.66 -0.41
CA LEU A 104 -20.03 6.80 -1.52
C LEU A 104 -18.59 7.02 -1.04
N LEU A 105 -18.40 7.84 0.01
CA LEU A 105 -17.09 8.00 0.66
C LEU A 105 -16.62 6.66 1.24
N GLY A 106 -17.49 5.93 1.93
CA GLY A 106 -17.19 4.60 2.47
C GLY A 106 -16.72 3.63 1.39
N LYS A 107 -17.42 3.58 0.24
CA LYS A 107 -17.03 2.76 -0.92
C LYS A 107 -15.66 3.16 -1.48
N LYS A 108 -15.36 4.46 -1.58
CA LYS A 108 -14.05 4.96 -2.05
C LYS A 108 -12.91 4.60 -1.10
N VAL A 109 -13.11 4.79 0.21
CA VAL A 109 -12.13 4.44 1.24
C VAL A 109 -11.89 2.93 1.26
N TYR A 110 -12.95 2.13 1.18
CA TYR A 110 -12.84 0.68 1.09
C TYR A 110 -12.06 0.26 -0.16
N GLY A 111 -12.43 0.73 -1.35
CA GLY A 111 -11.75 0.40 -2.60
C GLY A 111 -10.27 0.80 -2.60
N THR A 112 -9.95 1.97 -2.06
CA THR A 112 -8.56 2.44 -1.89
C THR A 112 -7.78 1.55 -0.92
N THR A 113 -8.38 1.18 0.21
CA THR A 113 -7.77 0.31 1.21
C THR A 113 -7.46 -1.06 0.63
N VAL A 114 -8.41 -1.65 -0.09
CA VAL A 114 -8.25 -2.93 -0.77
C VAL A 114 -7.14 -2.87 -1.82
N ARG A 115 -7.11 -1.84 -2.67
CA ARG A 115 -6.05 -1.66 -3.67
C ARG A 115 -4.67 -1.49 -3.04
N CYS A 116 -4.54 -0.64 -2.02
CA CYS A 116 -3.27 -0.45 -1.31
C CYS A 116 -2.82 -1.73 -0.59
N GLY A 117 -3.74 -2.46 0.05
CA GLY A 117 -3.45 -3.75 0.65
C GLY A 117 -2.97 -4.78 -0.37
N ALA A 118 -3.62 -4.85 -1.54
CA ALA A 118 -3.21 -5.70 -2.64
C ALA A 118 -1.81 -5.35 -3.14
N SER A 119 -1.54 -4.07 -3.41
CA SER A 119 -0.21 -3.59 -3.81
C SER A 119 0.87 -4.06 -2.82
N LEU A 120 0.64 -3.90 -1.51
CA LEU A 120 1.60 -4.33 -0.49
C LEU A 120 1.83 -5.85 -0.48
N VAL A 121 0.77 -6.64 -0.56
CA VAL A 121 0.85 -8.11 -0.54
C VAL A 121 1.55 -8.63 -1.79
N PHE A 122 1.13 -8.19 -2.97
CA PHE A 122 1.71 -8.63 -4.23
C PHE A 122 3.15 -8.12 -4.41
N ALA A 123 3.48 -6.90 -3.99
CA ALA A 123 4.86 -6.42 -3.94
C ALA A 123 5.74 -7.32 -3.06
N SER A 124 5.21 -7.78 -1.92
CA SER A 124 5.94 -8.66 -1.00
C SER A 124 6.17 -10.05 -1.57
N ILE A 125 5.15 -10.64 -2.20
CA ILE A 125 5.23 -11.95 -2.87
C ILE A 125 6.18 -11.84 -4.06
N GLY A 126 5.96 -10.88 -4.95
CA GLY A 126 6.77 -10.64 -6.14
C GLY A 126 8.23 -10.41 -5.80
N ALA A 127 8.54 -9.64 -4.76
CA ALA A 127 9.91 -9.45 -4.29
C ALA A 127 10.57 -10.75 -3.81
N GLY A 128 9.82 -11.63 -3.15
CA GLY A 128 10.30 -12.94 -2.74
C GLY A 128 10.63 -13.81 -3.96
N ILE A 129 9.68 -13.94 -4.90
CA ILE A 129 9.83 -14.72 -6.13
C ILE A 129 11.01 -14.18 -6.95
N GLY A 130 11.04 -12.88 -7.17
CA GLY A 130 12.08 -12.22 -7.96
C GLY A 130 13.47 -12.41 -7.34
N ALA A 131 13.60 -12.31 -6.02
CA ALA A 131 14.86 -12.55 -5.34
C ALA A 131 15.32 -14.01 -5.43
N THR A 132 14.39 -14.97 -5.50
CA THR A 132 14.72 -16.40 -5.66
C THR A 132 15.11 -16.78 -7.08
N LEU A 133 14.51 -16.17 -8.10
CA LEU A 133 14.69 -16.56 -9.51
C LEU A 133 15.81 -15.78 -10.22
N PHE A 134 16.11 -14.57 -9.75
CA PHE A 134 17.11 -13.69 -10.37
C PHE A 134 18.16 -13.26 -9.34
N ARG A 135 19.11 -12.40 -9.75
CA ARG A 135 20.10 -11.82 -8.83
C ARG A 135 19.40 -11.17 -7.62
N PRO A 136 19.75 -11.50 -6.37
CA PRO A 136 19.02 -11.10 -5.15
C PRO A 136 18.60 -9.64 -5.07
N SER A 137 19.46 -8.69 -5.46
CA SER A 137 19.16 -7.26 -5.42
C SER A 137 18.20 -6.83 -6.54
N ALA A 138 18.52 -7.16 -7.79
CA ALA A 138 17.74 -6.77 -8.96
C ALA A 138 16.39 -7.50 -8.99
N GLY A 139 16.40 -8.81 -8.73
CA GLY A 139 15.22 -9.66 -8.66
C GLY A 139 14.23 -9.20 -7.59
N GLN A 140 14.71 -8.85 -6.39
CA GLN A 140 13.86 -8.30 -5.34
C GLN A 140 13.18 -7.01 -5.80
N TRP A 141 13.93 -6.09 -6.40
CA TRP A 141 13.41 -4.79 -6.84
C TRP A 141 12.41 -4.92 -7.98
N ILE A 142 12.74 -5.69 -9.02
CA ILE A 142 11.86 -5.93 -10.16
C ILE A 142 10.58 -6.62 -9.69
N GLY A 143 10.71 -7.69 -8.91
CA GLY A 143 9.56 -8.42 -8.38
C GLY A 143 8.67 -7.57 -7.49
N CYS A 144 9.27 -6.68 -6.67
CA CYS A 144 8.53 -5.71 -5.86
C CYS A 144 7.72 -4.75 -6.74
N ALA A 145 8.35 -4.16 -7.76
CA ALA A 145 7.70 -3.20 -8.64
C ALA A 145 6.58 -3.83 -9.47
N VAL A 146 6.82 -5.02 -10.02
CA VAL A 146 5.80 -5.78 -10.77
C VAL A 146 4.63 -6.14 -9.86
N GLY A 147 4.89 -6.62 -8.65
CA GLY A 147 3.85 -6.95 -7.68
C GLY A 147 3.04 -5.73 -7.23
N ASP A 148 3.69 -4.60 -6.98
CA ASP A 148 3.04 -3.34 -6.59
C ASP A 148 2.06 -2.84 -7.67
N LEU A 149 2.45 -2.95 -8.94
CA LEU A 149 1.60 -2.58 -10.08
C LEU A 149 0.49 -3.61 -10.33
N ALA A 150 0.80 -4.89 -10.31
CA ALA A 150 -0.13 -5.95 -10.66
C ALA A 150 -1.20 -6.18 -9.58
N GLY A 151 -0.86 -6.03 -8.29
CA GLY A 151 -1.76 -6.33 -7.18
C GLY A 151 -3.11 -5.60 -7.25
N PRO A 152 -3.11 -4.25 -7.37
CA PRO A 152 -4.35 -3.48 -7.51
C PRO A 152 -5.17 -3.86 -8.75
N ILE A 153 -4.51 -4.19 -9.86
CA ILE A 153 -5.17 -4.58 -11.12
C ILE A 153 -5.87 -5.93 -10.95
N ILE A 154 -5.15 -6.92 -10.40
CA ILE A 154 -5.69 -8.25 -10.14
C ILE A 154 -6.93 -8.16 -9.25
N VAL A 155 -6.85 -7.41 -8.15
CA VAL A 155 -7.98 -7.28 -7.23
C VAL A 155 -9.15 -6.50 -7.84
N SER A 156 -8.90 -5.48 -8.68
CA SER A 156 -9.96 -4.79 -9.42
C SER A 156 -10.71 -5.76 -10.34
N VAL A 157 -9.98 -6.56 -11.12
CA VAL A 157 -10.56 -7.56 -12.02
C VAL A 157 -11.30 -8.66 -11.24
N CYS A 158 -10.73 -9.13 -10.12
CA CYS A 158 -11.39 -10.11 -9.27
C CYS A 158 -12.70 -9.56 -8.67
N MET A 159 -12.70 -8.31 -8.19
CA MET A 159 -13.91 -7.69 -7.67
C MET A 159 -14.97 -7.53 -8.77
N GLU A 160 -14.61 -7.00 -9.94
CA GLU A 160 -15.54 -6.89 -11.07
C GLU A 160 -16.15 -8.25 -11.44
N LYS A 161 -15.34 -9.30 -11.51
CA LYS A 161 -15.81 -10.66 -11.81
C LYS A 161 -16.72 -11.25 -10.74
N VAL A 162 -16.42 -11.05 -9.46
CA VAL A 162 -17.27 -11.51 -8.36
C VAL A 162 -18.59 -10.76 -8.36
N PHE A 163 -18.56 -9.43 -8.51
CA PHE A 163 -19.78 -8.62 -8.57
C PHE A 163 -20.63 -8.85 -9.83
N HIS A 164 -20.05 -9.31 -10.94
CA HIS A 164 -20.79 -9.76 -12.13
C HIS A 164 -21.29 -11.21 -12.02
N ALA A 165 -20.71 -12.05 -11.16
CA ALA A 165 -21.17 -13.42 -10.94
C ALA A 165 -22.34 -13.51 -9.95
N ASP A 166 -22.60 -12.45 -9.17
CA ASP A 166 -23.68 -12.36 -8.18
C ASP A 166 -24.95 -11.62 -8.71
N ILE A 167 -25.10 -11.44 -10.04
CA ILE A 167 -26.32 -10.91 -10.70
C ILE A 167 -26.86 -11.94 -11.71
#